data_AF-A0A821V8Q8-F1
#
_entry.id   AF-A0A821V8Q8-F1
#
_cell.length_a   1.000
_cell.length_b   1.000
_cell.length_c   1.000
_cell.angle_alpha   90.00
_cell.angle_beta   90.00
_cell.angle_gamma   90.00
#
_symmetry.space_group_name_H-M   'P 1'
#
loop_
_entity.id
_entity.type
_entity.pdbx_description
1 polymer ?
#
loop_
_entity_poly.entity_id
_entity_poly.type
_entity_poly.pdbx_seq_one_letter_code
_entity_poly.pdbx_strand_id
1 'polypeptide(L)'
;TIHEEFATALGSKAPSYPTVAEWAKRFREGREDDNDDPRSGRPVSVLTDENIELIRQVVNNDPHSTYDDIIAETSLSRGTIEQIIHNYLKMKKVTSRWIPHQLNDEQGCQTS
;
A
#
# COMPACT_ATOMS: atom_id res chain seq x y z
N THR A 1 -29.63 29.35 9.00
CA THR A 1 -28.46 28.60 9.53
C THR A 1 -27.72 27.92 8.38
N ILE A 2 -26.43 27.56 8.50
CA ILE A 2 -25.67 26.92 7.39
C ILE A 2 -26.42 25.70 6.82
N HIS A 3 -27.10 24.92 7.68
CA HIS A 3 -27.93 23.81 7.25
C HIS A 3 -29.12 24.21 6.34
N GLU A 4 -29.78 25.33 6.61
CA GLU A 4 -30.87 25.85 5.75
C GLU A 4 -30.35 26.30 4.37
N GLU A 5 -29.13 26.84 4.31
CA GLU A 5 -28.48 27.20 3.04
C GLU A 5 -28.20 25.95 2.20
N PHE A 6 -27.66 24.90 2.84
CA PHE A 6 -27.50 23.58 2.20
C PHE A 6 -28.84 22.99 1.73
N ALA A 7 -29.89 23.07 2.56
CA ALA A 7 -31.22 22.58 2.22
C ALA A 7 -31.84 23.35 1.04
N THR A 8 -31.64 24.67 0.97
CA THR A 8 -32.13 25.52 -0.12
C THR A 8 -31.40 25.24 -1.43
N ALA A 9 -30.08 25.04 -1.37
CA ALA A 9 -29.25 24.83 -2.57
C ALA A 9 -29.31 23.39 -3.11
N LEU A 10 -29.36 22.37 -2.24
CA LEU A 10 -29.24 20.96 -2.62
C LEU A 10 -30.55 20.16 -2.49
N GLY A 11 -31.57 20.72 -1.84
CA GLY A 11 -32.87 20.05 -1.64
C GLY A 11 -32.71 18.68 -1.02
N SER A 12 -33.16 17.63 -1.72
CA SER A 12 -33.08 16.23 -1.25
C SER A 12 -31.66 15.66 -1.15
N LYS A 13 -30.66 16.32 -1.75
CA LYS A 13 -29.25 15.93 -1.65
C LYS A 13 -28.51 16.63 -0.52
N ALA A 14 -29.20 17.47 0.27
CA ALA A 14 -28.58 18.17 1.37
C ALA A 14 -28.12 17.20 2.47
N PRO A 15 -26.93 17.40 3.05
CA PRO A 15 -26.50 16.64 4.21
C PRO A 15 -27.43 16.90 5.40
N SER A 16 -27.59 15.89 6.25
CA SER A 16 -28.41 16.01 7.44
C SER A 16 -27.88 17.06 8.41
N TYR A 17 -28.76 17.64 9.23
CA TYR A 17 -28.37 18.62 10.25
C TYR A 17 -27.21 18.14 11.15
N PRO A 18 -27.20 16.90 11.70
CA PRO A 18 -26.07 16.39 12.47
C PRO A 18 -24.75 16.42 11.71
N THR A 19 -24.75 16.05 10.42
CA THR A 19 -23.56 16.08 9.57
C THR A 19 -23.03 17.50 9.42
N VAL A 20 -23.90 18.46 9.13
CA VAL A 20 -23.51 19.88 9.01
C VAL A 20 -22.97 20.44 10.33
N ALA A 21 -23.61 20.08 11.46
CA ALA A 21 -23.18 20.50 12.79
C ALA A 21 -21.79 19.94 13.15
N GLU A 22 -21.52 18.67 12.82
CA GLU A 22 -20.23 18.04 13.06
C GLU A 22 -19.11 18.66 12.22
N TRP A 23 -19.34 18.89 10.93
CA TRP A 23 -18.37 19.61 10.09
C TRP A 23 -18.13 21.03 10.55
N ALA A 24 -19.18 21.77 10.92
CA ALA A 24 -19.04 23.12 11.48
C ALA A 24 -18.23 23.13 12.79
N LYS A 25 -18.33 22.07 13.61
CA LYS A 25 -17.50 21.88 14.80
C LYS A 25 -16.04 21.63 14.41
N ARG A 26 -15.78 20.70 13.48
CA ARG A 26 -14.41 20.36 13.01
C ARG A 26 -13.67 21.58 12.44
N PHE A 27 -14.35 22.39 11.62
CA PHE A 27 -13.77 23.64 11.11
C PHE A 27 -13.46 24.64 12.23
N ARG A 28 -14.32 24.73 13.26
CA ARG A 28 -14.06 25.59 14.44
C ARG A 28 -12.89 25.09 15.28
N GLU A 29 -12.63 23.78 15.28
CA GLU A 29 -11.51 23.14 15.96
C GLU A 29 -10.20 23.25 15.17
N GLY A 30 -10.20 23.96 14.03
CA GLY A 30 -8.98 24.25 13.25
C GLY A 30 -8.65 23.22 12.17
N ARG A 31 -9.59 22.31 11.84
CA ARG A 31 -9.44 21.44 10.68
C ARG A 31 -9.58 22.25 9.39
N GLU A 32 -8.60 22.16 8.49
CA GLU A 32 -8.61 22.86 7.20
C GLU A 32 -8.86 21.93 6.00
N ASP A 33 -8.71 20.61 6.17
CA ASP A 33 -8.91 19.62 5.12
C ASP A 33 -10.35 19.11 5.06
N ASP A 34 -10.83 18.85 3.85
CA ASP A 34 -12.14 18.26 3.54
C ASP A 34 -12.08 16.75 3.29
N ASN A 35 -10.90 16.14 3.39
CA ASN A 35 -10.74 14.70 3.17
C ASN A 35 -11.47 13.89 4.25
N ASP A 36 -11.75 12.63 3.98
CA ASP A 36 -12.19 11.73 5.04
C ASP A 36 -11.02 11.46 6.00
N ASP A 37 -11.32 11.41 7.30
CA ASP A 37 -10.37 10.86 8.26
C ASP A 37 -9.97 9.43 7.85
N PRO A 38 -8.77 8.94 8.24
CA PRO A 38 -8.39 7.56 8.01
C PRO A 38 -9.50 6.63 8.50
N ARG A 39 -10.20 5.98 7.56
CA ARG A 39 -11.26 5.04 7.91
C ARG A 39 -10.62 3.91 8.68
N SER A 40 -11.15 3.60 9.87
CA SER A 40 -10.79 2.38 10.58
C SER A 40 -11.31 1.17 9.80
N GLY A 41 -10.55 0.75 8.78
CA GLY A 41 -10.72 -0.55 8.14
C GLY A 41 -10.13 -1.64 9.02
N ARG A 42 -10.52 -2.90 8.78
CA ARG A 42 -9.92 -4.04 9.46
C ARG A 42 -8.42 -4.08 9.15
N PRO A 43 -7.51 -3.94 10.14
CA PRO A 43 -6.15 -4.40 9.92
C PRO A 43 -6.26 -5.91 9.74
N VAL A 44 -5.91 -6.40 8.55
CA VAL A 44 -5.81 -7.84 8.33
C VAL A 44 -4.78 -8.31 9.35
N SER A 45 -5.18 -9.15 10.31
CA SER A 45 -4.32 -9.64 11.42
C SER A 45 -3.02 -10.30 10.97
N VAL A 46 -2.87 -10.49 9.66
CA VAL A 46 -1.74 -11.08 8.96
C VAL A 46 -0.68 -10.02 8.59
N LEU A 47 -0.97 -8.72 8.72
CA LEU A 47 -0.04 -7.62 8.47
C LEU A 47 0.72 -7.25 9.75
N THR A 48 1.34 -8.24 10.41
CA THR A 48 2.26 -8.00 11.52
C THR A 48 3.63 -7.63 10.98
N ASP A 49 4.41 -6.85 11.74
CA ASP A 49 5.79 -6.51 11.37
C ASP A 49 6.65 -7.75 11.15
N GLU A 50 6.38 -8.83 11.89
CA GLU A 50 7.00 -10.14 11.75
C GLU A 50 6.78 -10.74 10.34
N ASN A 51 5.54 -10.72 9.84
CA ASN A 51 5.22 -11.24 8.51
C ASN A 51 5.79 -10.36 7.40
N ILE A 52 5.87 -9.04 7.62
CA ILE A 52 6.51 -8.10 6.69
C ILE A 52 8.00 -8.41 6.57
N GLU A 53 8.68 -8.58 7.71
CA GLU A 53 10.11 -8.90 7.72
C GLU A 53 10.40 -10.30 7.17
N LEU A 54 9.54 -11.28 7.44
CA LEU A 54 9.66 -12.61 6.87
C LEU A 54 9.64 -12.57 5.33
N ILE A 55 8.63 -11.92 4.73
CA ILE A 55 8.57 -11.76 3.27
C ILE A 55 9.78 -10.99 2.74
N ARG A 56 10.22 -9.96 3.47
CA ARG A 56 11.41 -9.17 3.09
C ARG A 56 12.66 -10.04 3.03
N GLN A 57 12.85 -10.96 3.96
CA GLN A 57 13.98 -11.89 3.97
C GLN A 57 13.93 -12.84 2.78
N VAL A 58 12.78 -13.45 2.49
CA VAL A 58 12.63 -14.37 1.35
C VAL A 58 12.99 -13.67 0.04
N VAL A 59 12.43 -12.48 -0.20
CA VAL A 59 12.66 -11.71 -1.44
C VAL A 59 14.12 -11.22 -1.56
N ASN A 60 14.76 -10.87 -0.44
CA ASN A 60 16.16 -10.44 -0.45
C ASN A 60 17.14 -11.60 -0.64
N ASN A 61 16.80 -12.80 -0.15
CA ASN A 61 17.61 -13.99 -0.30
C ASN A 61 17.63 -14.49 -1.74
N ASP A 62 16.46 -14.53 -2.39
CA ASP A 62 16.34 -14.85 -3.81
C ASP A 62 15.39 -13.87 -4.53
N PRO A 63 15.94 -12.92 -5.31
CA PRO A 63 15.15 -11.99 -6.14
C PRO A 63 14.30 -12.67 -7.21
N HIS A 64 14.53 -13.97 -7.50
CA HIS A 64 13.77 -14.76 -8.47
C HIS A 64 12.64 -15.59 -7.85
N SER A 65 12.45 -15.53 -6.52
CA SER A 65 11.38 -16.22 -5.80
C SER A 65 10.02 -15.96 -6.44
N THR A 66 9.26 -17.02 -6.68
CA THR A 66 7.88 -16.93 -7.15
C THR A 66 6.91 -16.70 -6.00
N TYR A 67 5.65 -16.36 -6.31
CA TYR A 67 4.62 -16.27 -5.28
C TYR A 67 4.41 -17.61 -4.57
N ASP A 68 4.54 -18.74 -5.27
CA ASP A 68 4.34 -20.06 -4.68
C ASP A 68 5.46 -20.42 -3.70
N ASP A 69 6.70 -20.01 -3.99
CA ASP A 69 7.84 -20.17 -3.08
C ASP A 69 7.62 -19.38 -1.78
N ILE A 70 7.21 -18.12 -1.91
CA ILE A 70 6.93 -17.26 -0.75
C ILE A 70 5.74 -17.80 0.07
N ILE A 71 4.70 -18.35 -0.58
CA ILE A 71 3.58 -19.00 0.10
C ILE A 71 4.06 -20.23 0.87
N ALA A 72 4.91 -21.06 0.27
CA ALA A 72 5.44 -22.26 0.92
C ALA A 72 6.26 -21.92 2.17
N GLU A 73 7.02 -20.83 2.14
CA GLU A 73 7.88 -20.42 3.26
C GLU A 73 7.13 -19.64 4.35
N THR A 74 6.17 -18.79 3.97
CA THR A 74 5.47 -17.91 4.92
C THR A 74 4.11 -18.44 5.37
N SER A 75 3.54 -19.43 4.67
CA SER A 75 2.17 -19.93 4.86
C SER A 75 1.09 -18.84 4.75
N LEU A 76 1.40 -17.72 4.08
CA LEU A 76 0.48 -16.60 3.92
C LEU A 76 -0.32 -16.72 2.62
N SER A 77 -1.47 -16.06 2.59
CA SER A 77 -2.27 -16.00 1.38
C SER A 77 -1.57 -15.13 0.31
N ARG A 78 -1.76 -15.49 -0.96
CA ARG A 78 -1.25 -14.73 -2.11
C ARG A 78 -1.61 -13.24 -2.04
N GLY A 79 -2.85 -12.92 -1.66
CA GLY A 79 -3.31 -11.53 -1.56
C GLY A 79 -2.60 -10.74 -0.45
N THR A 80 -2.30 -11.39 0.68
CA THR A 80 -1.51 -10.76 1.74
C THR A 80 -0.08 -10.50 1.29
N ILE A 81 0.56 -11.47 0.62
CA ILE A 81 1.92 -11.32 0.10
C ILE A 81 1.98 -10.17 -0.92
N GLU A 82 1.03 -10.12 -1.86
CA GLU A 82 0.91 -9.04 -2.84
C GLU A 82 0.76 -7.68 -2.16
N GLN A 83 -0.11 -7.59 -1.15
CA GLN A 83 -0.29 -6.36 -0.37
C GLN A 83 0.99 -5.95 0.35
N ILE A 84 1.73 -6.88 0.96
CA ILE A 84 2.99 -6.59 1.66
C ILE A 84 4.07 -6.11 0.70
N ILE A 85 4.30 -6.83 -0.40
CA ILE A 85 5.31 -6.48 -1.40
C ILE A 85 5.06 -5.09 -1.98
N HIS A 86 3.81 -4.79 -2.36
CA HIS A 86 3.48 -3.52 -3.03
C HIS A 86 3.28 -2.35 -2.06
N ASN A 87 2.52 -2.55 -0.97
CA ASN A 87 2.12 -1.43 -0.11
C ASN A 87 3.10 -1.17 1.03
N TYR A 88 3.80 -2.19 1.53
CA TYR A 88 4.70 -2.06 2.69
C TYR A 88 6.16 -2.03 2.26
N LEU A 89 6.60 -2.99 1.45
CA LEU A 89 7.99 -3.04 0.96
C LEU A 89 8.24 -2.08 -0.21
N LYS A 90 7.18 -1.54 -0.83
CA LYS A 90 7.24 -0.66 -2.01
C LYS A 90 8.05 -1.25 -3.17
N MET A 91 8.01 -2.57 -3.30
CA MET A 91 8.73 -3.31 -4.34
C MET A 91 7.85 -3.53 -5.58
N LYS A 92 8.51 -3.70 -6.73
CA LYS A 92 7.88 -4.03 -8.00
C LYS A 92 8.68 -5.13 -8.69
N LYS A 93 7.98 -6.01 -9.42
CA LYS A 93 8.62 -7.02 -10.25
C LYS A 93 9.41 -6.33 -11.36
N VAL A 94 10.70 -6.68 -11.47
CA VAL A 94 11.56 -6.30 -12.58
C VAL A 94 12.06 -7.58 -13.23
N THR A 95 12.00 -7.64 -14.57
CA THR A 95 12.50 -8.79 -15.32
C THR A 95 13.98 -8.59 -15.65
N SER A 96 14.80 -9.61 -15.45
CA SER A 96 16.21 -9.60 -15.87
C SER A 96 16.33 -9.30 -17.36
N ARG A 97 17.38 -8.55 -17.74
CA ARG A 97 17.70 -8.31 -19.14
C ARG A 97 18.43 -9.52 -19.71
N TRP A 98 18.14 -9.86 -20.97
CA TRP A 98 18.89 -10.89 -21.68
C TRP A 98 20.32 -10.43 -21.94
N ILE A 99 21.30 -11.29 -21.63
CA ILE A 99 22.72 -11.04 -21.87
C ILE A 99 23.20 -12.06 -22.92
N PRO A 100 23.71 -11.63 -24.09
CA PRO A 100 24.07 -12.52 -25.20
C PRO A 100 25.23 -13.49 -24.94
N HIS A 101 26.07 -13.20 -23.95
CA HIS A 101 27.27 -13.97 -23.65
C HIS A 101 27.53 -13.96 -22.15
N GLN A 102 27.77 -15.13 -21.56
CA GLN A 102 28.28 -15.20 -20.20
C GLN A 102 29.79 -14.98 -20.27
N LEU A 103 30.26 -13.90 -19.64
CA LEU A 103 31.69 -13.63 -19.57
C LEU A 103 32.31 -14.64 -18.60
N ASN A 104 33.31 -15.38 -19.07
CA ASN A 104 34.15 -16.21 -18.22
C ASN A 104 35.21 -15.34 -17.53
N ASP A 105 35.70 -15.75 -16.35
CA ASP A 105 36.66 -14.99 -15.55
C ASP A 105 37.94 -14.59 -16.32
N GLU A 106 38.32 -15.37 -17.34
CA GLU A 106 39.47 -15.09 -18.21
C GLU A 106 39.27 -13.88 -19.15
N GLN A 107 38.01 -13.51 -19.46
CA GLN A 107 37.67 -12.39 -20.34
C GLN A 107 37.65 -11.04 -19.61
N GLY A 108 37.73 -11.03 -18.27
CA GLY A 108 37.75 -9.82 -17.44
C GLY A 108 39.16 -9.23 -17.22
N CYS A 109 40.22 -9.95 -17.56
CA CYS A 109 41.61 -9.51 -17.40
C CYS A 109 42.29 -9.17 -18.72
N GLN A 110 41.60 -8.49 -19.64
CA GLN A 110 42.25 -7.83 -20.78
C GLN A 110 41.58 -6.51 -21.13
N THR A 111 41.98 -5.41 -20.47
CA THR A 111 42.00 -4.08 -21.09
C THR A 111 43.09 -3.23 -20.45
N SER A 112 43.81 -2.53 -21.32
CA SER A 112 45.03 -1.72 -21.17
C SER A 112 45.04 -0.61 -20.12
#